data_AF-A0A7W3LRX4-F1
#
_entry.id   AF-A0A7W3LRX4-F1
#
_cell.length_a   1.000
_cell.length_b   1.000
_cell.length_c   1.000
_cell.angle_alpha   90.00
_cell.angle_beta   90.00
_cell.angle_gamma   90.00
#
_symmetry.space_group_name_H-M   'P 1'
#
loop_
_entity.id
_entity.type
_entity.pdbx_description
1 polymer ?
#
loop_
_entity_poly.entity_id
_entity_poly.type
_entity_poly.pdbx_seq_one_letter_code
_entity_poly.pdbx_strand_id
1 'polypeptide(L)'
;MAVSLEMISEFQHPHADTGPGYWYDVHAPRFTRRGRQIEHDPVVRDAEEAMTLVGVDGLVALFPAHVTRYWARPDIAYLPVTDLEPLVWRREAESEPIRALAGIIRDLGPPPALDDAKRDGCCPAVRRFAPPPMGR
;
A
#
# COMPACT_ATOMS: atom_id res chain seq x y z
N MET A 1 -7.96 -7.67 -9.37
CA MET A 1 -7.55 -6.62 -10.32
C MET A 1 -6.41 -5.87 -9.65
N ALA A 2 -5.25 -5.76 -10.29
CA ALA A 2 -4.07 -5.10 -9.76
C ALA A 2 -3.78 -3.79 -10.50
N VAL A 3 -2.97 -2.93 -9.91
CA VAL A 3 -2.57 -1.63 -10.48
C VAL A 3 -1.05 -1.44 -10.33
N SER A 4 -0.48 -0.51 -11.08
CA SER A 4 0.92 -0.11 -10.91
C SER A 4 1.03 1.16 -10.09
N LEU A 5 2.17 1.36 -9.43
CA LEU A 5 2.54 2.61 -8.77
C LEU A 5 2.50 3.77 -9.75
N GLU A 6 2.85 3.51 -11.01
CA GLU A 6 2.68 4.46 -12.10
C GLU A 6 1.22 4.91 -12.22
N MET A 7 0.27 3.99 -12.40
CA MET A 7 -1.14 4.34 -12.55
C MET A 7 -1.67 5.16 -11.36
N ILE A 8 -1.30 4.78 -10.14
CA ILE A 8 -1.87 5.43 -8.94
C ILE A 8 -1.19 6.75 -8.58
N SER A 9 0.00 7.02 -9.10
CA SER A 9 0.69 8.30 -8.84
C SER A 9 0.03 9.53 -9.46
N GLU A 10 -0.97 9.36 -10.34
CA GLU A 10 -1.78 10.47 -10.85
C GLU A 10 -2.80 10.96 -9.82
N PHE A 11 -2.99 10.20 -8.72
CA PHE A 11 -3.88 10.55 -7.63
C PHE A 11 -3.11 11.16 -6.48
N GLN A 12 -3.81 11.99 -5.72
CA GLN A 12 -3.30 12.58 -4.50
C GLN A 12 -3.19 11.52 -3.39
N HIS A 13 -2.04 11.47 -2.72
CA HIS A 13 -1.77 10.56 -1.61
C HIS A 13 -1.64 11.32 -0.29
N PRO A 14 -2.21 10.83 0.82
CA PRO A 14 -1.97 11.43 2.11
C PRO A 14 -0.55 11.11 2.60
N HIS A 15 0.04 12.03 3.35
CA HIS A 15 1.32 11.85 4.03
C HIS A 15 1.15 11.86 5.53
N ALA A 16 1.97 11.11 6.27
CA ALA A 16 2.06 11.28 7.72
C ALA A 16 3.50 11.60 8.09
N ASP A 17 3.68 12.47 9.09
CA ASP A 17 4.99 12.91 9.60
C ASP A 17 5.24 12.43 11.04
N THR A 18 4.40 11.51 11.53
CA THR A 18 4.38 11.08 12.94
C THR A 18 5.46 10.07 13.31
N GLY A 19 6.32 9.69 12.36
CA GLY A 19 7.38 8.70 12.52
C GLY A 19 8.69 9.14 11.84
N PRO A 20 9.77 8.35 11.96
CA PRO A 20 11.02 8.64 11.29
C PRO A 20 10.84 8.75 9.77
N GLY A 21 11.36 9.81 9.15
CA GLY A 21 11.15 10.07 7.72
C GLY A 21 11.52 8.91 6.79
N TYR A 22 12.55 8.13 7.14
CA TYR A 22 12.96 6.96 6.36
C TYR A 22 11.91 5.83 6.33
N TRP A 23 10.97 5.77 7.28
CA TRP A 23 9.83 4.84 7.21
C TRP A 23 8.91 5.21 6.07
N TYR A 24 8.60 6.50 5.94
CA TYR A 24 7.71 7.00 4.91
C TYR A 24 8.35 6.95 3.52
N ASP A 25 9.66 7.14 3.40
CA ASP A 25 10.32 6.99 2.09
C ASP A 25 10.19 5.56 1.52
N VAL A 26 10.08 4.55 2.39
CA VAL A 26 9.86 3.14 1.98
C VAL A 26 8.39 2.82 1.75
N HIS A 27 7.48 3.29 2.61
CA HIS A 27 6.06 2.96 2.54
C HIS A 27 5.25 3.88 1.62
N ALA A 28 5.74 5.09 1.39
CA ALA A 28 5.12 6.14 0.59
C ALA A 28 6.17 6.75 -0.36
N PRO A 29 6.58 6.02 -1.42
CA PRO A 29 7.57 6.51 -2.37
C PRO A 29 7.19 7.89 -2.91
N ARG A 30 8.17 8.78 -3.04
CA ARG A 30 7.99 10.12 -3.62
C ARG A 30 8.03 10.11 -5.14
N PHE A 31 8.60 9.06 -5.71
CA PHE A 31 8.75 8.90 -7.15
C PHE A 31 8.40 7.48 -7.56
N THR A 32 7.77 7.38 -8.71
CA THR A 32 7.58 6.11 -9.42
C THR A 32 8.89 5.63 -10.06
N ARG A 33 8.93 4.38 -10.54
CA ARG A 33 10.13 3.84 -11.21
C ARG A 33 10.55 4.61 -12.45
N ARG A 34 9.60 5.24 -13.15
CA ARG A 34 9.89 6.10 -14.33
C ARG A 34 10.14 7.55 -13.95
N GLY A 35 10.23 7.87 -12.65
CA GLY A 35 10.59 9.19 -12.15
C GLY A 35 9.44 10.19 -12.07
N ARG A 36 8.18 9.77 -12.29
CA ARG A 36 7.03 10.65 -12.02
C ARG A 36 6.92 10.91 -10.53
N GLN A 37 6.82 12.18 -10.15
CA GLN A 37 6.59 12.61 -8.78
C GLN A 37 5.20 12.16 -8.31
N ILE A 38 5.13 11.75 -7.06
CA ILE A 38 3.90 11.36 -6.37
C ILE A 38 3.57 12.50 -5.41
N GLU A 39 2.40 13.11 -5.58
CA GLU A 39 1.95 14.20 -4.71
C GLU A 39 1.44 13.67 -3.37
N HIS A 40 2.00 14.23 -2.29
CA HIS A 40 1.82 13.79 -0.91
C HIS A 40 1.22 14.94 -0.09
N ASP A 41 -0.11 15.05 -0.11
CA ASP A 41 -0.94 16.07 0.56
C ASP A 41 -2.35 15.46 0.71
N PRO A 42 -3.12 15.68 1.79
CA PRO A 42 -2.80 16.38 3.02
C PRO A 42 -1.88 15.60 3.94
N VAL A 43 -1.28 16.32 4.90
CA VAL A 43 -0.65 15.70 6.06
C VAL A 43 -1.75 15.21 7.01
N VAL A 44 -1.75 13.92 7.29
CA VAL A 44 -2.67 13.23 8.20
C VAL A 44 -1.95 12.77 9.46
N ARG A 45 -2.70 12.64 10.54
CA ARG A 45 -2.19 12.24 11.86
C ARG A 45 -1.92 10.74 11.94
N ASP A 46 -2.76 9.94 11.28
CA ASP A 46 -2.69 8.48 11.36
C ASP A 46 -3.37 7.78 10.17
N ALA A 47 -3.31 6.45 10.19
CA ALA A 47 -3.90 5.59 9.18
C ALA A 47 -5.44 5.67 9.14
N GLU A 48 -6.10 5.97 10.25
CA GLU A 48 -7.56 6.06 10.31
C GLU A 48 -8.06 7.33 9.60
N GLU A 49 -7.36 8.45 9.82
CA GLU A 49 -7.61 9.70 9.09
C GLU A 49 -7.33 9.52 7.59
N ALA A 50 -6.22 8.87 7.22
CA ALA A 50 -5.93 8.52 5.83
C ALA A 50 -7.05 7.69 5.18
N MET A 51 -7.51 6.63 5.85
CA MET A 51 -8.62 5.80 5.36
C MET A 51 -9.92 6.58 5.23
N THR A 52 -10.16 7.53 6.14
CA THR A 52 -11.35 8.38 6.09
C THR A 52 -11.33 9.27 4.86
N LEU A 53 -10.20 9.93 4.58
CA LEU A 53 -10.04 10.75 3.38
C LEU A 53 -10.13 9.94 2.07
N VAL A 54 -9.58 8.73 2.04
CA VAL A 54 -9.75 7.81 0.89
C VAL A 54 -11.22 7.50 0.63
N GLY A 55 -12.02 7.31 1.69
CA GLY A 55 -13.45 7.02 1.59
C GLY A 55 -14.29 8.19 1.06
N VAL A 56 -13.90 9.44 1.35
CA VAL A 56 -14.72 10.64 1.04
C VAL A 56 -14.19 11.49 -0.10
N ASP A 57 -12.88 11.70 -0.20
CA ASP A 57 -12.27 12.77 -1.03
C ASP A 57 -11.54 12.24 -2.27
N GLY A 58 -11.59 10.93 -2.54
CA GLY A 58 -11.02 10.36 -3.78
C GLY A 58 -9.50 10.27 -3.78
N LEU A 59 -8.87 10.31 -2.61
CA LEU A 59 -7.44 10.04 -2.44
C LEU A 59 -7.14 8.56 -2.63
N VAL A 60 -5.88 8.26 -2.90
CA VAL A 60 -5.32 6.90 -2.88
C VAL A 60 -4.34 6.81 -1.70
N ALA A 61 -4.23 5.65 -1.05
CA ALA A 61 -3.29 5.49 0.05
C ALA A 61 -2.59 4.13 -0.02
N LEU A 62 -1.28 4.14 0.22
CA LEU A 62 -0.50 2.92 0.30
C LEU A 62 -0.60 2.31 1.71
N PHE A 63 -1.07 1.06 1.78
CA PHE A 63 -1.16 0.32 3.02
C PHE A 63 -0.43 -1.02 2.90
N PRO A 64 0.10 -1.57 4.01
CA PRO A 64 0.50 -2.96 4.03
C PRO A 64 -0.70 -3.89 3.86
N ALA A 65 -0.49 -5.03 3.20
CA ALA A 65 -1.58 -5.94 2.84
C ALA A 65 -2.41 -6.47 4.03
N HIS A 66 -1.85 -6.51 5.24
CA HIS A 66 -2.57 -6.97 6.44
C HIS A 66 -3.76 -6.07 6.82
N VAL A 67 -3.79 -4.81 6.37
CA VAL A 67 -4.91 -3.89 6.62
C VAL A 67 -6.23 -4.47 6.08
N THR A 68 -6.18 -5.17 4.94
CA THR A 68 -7.34 -5.83 4.32
C THR A 68 -7.94 -6.95 5.17
N ARG A 69 -7.19 -7.47 6.16
CA ARG A 69 -7.65 -8.53 7.04
C ARG A 69 -8.15 -8.02 8.38
N TYR A 70 -7.44 -7.04 8.96
CA TYR A 70 -7.68 -6.62 10.34
C TYR A 70 -8.42 -5.30 10.46
N TRP A 71 -8.25 -4.39 9.49
CA TRP A 71 -8.80 -3.02 9.51
C TRP A 71 -9.55 -2.71 8.22
N ALA A 72 -10.18 -3.73 7.62
CA ALA A 72 -10.90 -3.57 6.37
C ALA A 72 -12.13 -2.67 6.56
N ARG A 73 -12.31 -1.75 5.62
CA ARG A 73 -13.46 -0.86 5.54
C ARG A 73 -14.28 -1.18 4.29
N PRO A 74 -15.61 -1.35 4.40
CA PRO A 74 -16.46 -1.76 3.28
C PRO A 74 -16.63 -0.66 2.21
N ASP A 75 -16.38 0.59 2.57
CA ASP A 75 -16.45 1.77 1.69
C ASP A 75 -15.15 2.00 0.89
N ILE A 76 -14.12 1.18 1.11
CA ILE A 76 -12.80 1.29 0.47
C ILE A 76 -12.54 0.06 -0.38
N ALA A 77 -12.05 0.29 -1.61
CA ALA A 77 -11.53 -0.78 -2.45
C ALA A 77 -10.02 -0.94 -2.24
N TYR A 78 -9.57 -2.20 -2.12
CA TYR A 78 -8.17 -2.56 -1.91
C TYR A 78 -7.63 -3.25 -3.16
N LEU A 79 -6.62 -2.66 -3.81
CA LEU A 79 -6.07 -3.16 -5.07
C LEU A 79 -4.56 -3.46 -4.93
N PRO A 80 -4.09 -4.68 -5.25
CA PRO A 80 -2.67 -5.00 -5.26
C PRO A 80 -1.85 -4.03 -6.13
N VAL A 81 -0.65 -3.62 -5.66
CA VAL A 81 0.33 -2.89 -6.48
C VAL A 81 1.52 -3.76 -6.81
N THR A 82 1.73 -3.92 -8.11
CA THR A 82 2.58 -4.97 -8.67
C THR A 82 4.07 -4.63 -8.69
N ASP A 83 4.41 -3.35 -8.60
CA ASP A 83 5.75 -2.80 -8.91
C ASP A 83 6.39 -2.04 -7.73
N LEU A 84 5.92 -2.29 -6.50
CA LEU A 84 6.62 -1.89 -5.28
C LEU A 84 7.85 -2.78 -5.04
N GLU A 85 8.91 -2.20 -4.47
CA GLU A 85 10.10 -2.96 -4.10
C GLU A 85 9.83 -3.88 -2.90
N PRO A 86 10.39 -5.10 -2.88
CA PRO A 86 10.25 -6.00 -1.74
C PRO A 86 11.05 -5.49 -0.53
N LEU A 87 10.71 -5.98 0.66
CA LEU A 87 11.55 -5.78 1.84
C LEU A 87 12.92 -6.42 1.60
N VAL A 88 13.97 -5.61 1.75
CA VAL A 88 15.37 -6.04 1.62
C VAL A 88 16.10 -5.82 2.94
N TRP A 89 17.08 -6.68 3.22
CA TRP A 89 18.04 -6.46 4.30
C TRP A 89 19.45 -6.42 3.73
N ARG A 90 20.36 -5.73 4.42
CA ARG A 90 21.77 -5.67 4.01
C ARG A 90 22.40 -7.05 4.11
N ARG A 91 23.13 -7.47 3.08
CA ARG A 91 23.83 -8.76 3.04
C ARG A 91 24.83 -8.90 4.18
N GLU A 92 25.52 -7.82 4.54
CA GLU A 92 26.48 -7.83 5.66
C GLU A 92 25.83 -8.10 7.03
N ALA A 93 24.52 -7.84 7.17
CA ALA A 93 23.75 -8.10 8.37
C ALA A 93 23.11 -9.51 8.37
N GLU A 94 23.40 -10.33 7.36
CA GLU A 94 22.81 -11.65 7.22
C GLU A 94 23.34 -12.62 8.28
N SER A 95 22.44 -13.05 9.17
CA SER A 95 22.75 -13.99 10.25
C SER A 95 21.95 -15.29 10.09
N GLU A 96 22.36 -16.33 10.81
CA GLU A 96 21.61 -17.60 10.84
C GLU A 96 20.14 -17.40 11.26
N PRO A 97 19.80 -16.61 12.31
CA PRO A 97 18.41 -16.31 12.64
C PRO A 97 17.62 -15.64 11.52
N ILE A 98 18.22 -14.69 10.79
CA ILE A 98 17.56 -14.01 9.65
C ILE A 98 17.27 -15.02 8.54
N ARG A 99 18.22 -15.90 8.22
CA ARG A 99 18.00 -16.96 7.22
C ARG A 99 16.92 -17.94 7.64
N ALA A 100 16.90 -18.35 8.91
CA ALA A 100 15.90 -19.25 9.46
C ALA A 100 14.49 -18.62 9.40
N LEU A 101 14.36 -17.37 9.82
CA LEU A 101 13.11 -16.61 9.73
C LEU A 101 12.63 -16.48 8.28
N ALA A 102 13.53 -16.13 7.35
CA ALA A 102 13.20 -16.03 5.94
C ALA A 102 12.76 -17.39 5.35
N GLY A 103 13.33 -18.50 5.84
CA GLY A 103 12.88 -19.86 5.51
C GLY A 103 11.44 -20.11 5.94
N ILE A 104 11.14 -19.88 7.22
CA ILE A 104 9.80 -20.05 7.78
C ILE A 104 8.77 -19.20 7.03
N ILE A 105 9.08 -17.93 6.74
CA ILE A 105 8.17 -17.05 6.01
C ILE A 105 7.89 -17.58 4.60
N ARG A 106 8.89 -18.14 3.90
CA ARG A 106 8.68 -18.75 2.59
C ARG A 106 7.81 -20.00 2.67
N ASP A 107 8.01 -20.83 3.69
CA ASP A 107 7.25 -22.07 3.89
C ASP A 107 5.78 -21.78 4.24
N LEU A 108 5.54 -20.76 5.08
CA LEU A 108 4.19 -20.31 5.41
C LEU A 108 3.49 -19.67 4.21
N GLY A 109 4.26 -19.01 3.34
CA GLY A 109 3.72 -18.21 2.25
C GLY A 109 2.86 -17.05 2.77
N PRO A 110 2.21 -16.31 1.84
CA PRO A 110 1.28 -15.26 2.22
C PRO A 110 0.02 -15.86 2.87
N PRO A 111 -0.56 -15.24 3.92
CA PRO A 111 -1.78 -15.72 4.58
C PRO A 111 -2.97 -15.91 3.62
N PRO A 112 -3.95 -16.78 3.93
CA PRO A 112 -5.02 -17.21 3.01
C PRO A 112 -5.94 -16.07 2.50
N ALA A 113 -6.07 -14.95 3.19
CA ALA A 113 -6.76 -13.75 2.67
C ALA A 113 -6.00 -13.08 1.50
N LEU A 114 -4.73 -13.48 1.29
CA LEU A 114 -3.90 -13.08 0.17
C LEU A 114 -3.86 -14.13 -0.93
N ASP A 115 -4.43 -15.35 -0.79
CA ASP A 115 -4.42 -16.33 -1.88
C ASP A 115 -5.28 -15.85 -3.07
N ASP A 116 -6.31 -15.05 -2.82
CA ASP A 116 -7.07 -14.35 -3.87
C ASP A 116 -6.30 -13.13 -4.46
N ALA A 117 -5.26 -12.65 -3.78
CA ALA A 117 -4.43 -11.49 -4.16
C ALA A 117 -2.99 -11.86 -4.57
N LYS A 118 -2.61 -13.15 -4.54
CA LYS A 118 -1.23 -13.64 -4.52
C LYS A 118 -0.43 -13.49 -5.81
N ARG A 119 -1.01 -12.99 -6.90
CA ARG A 119 -0.22 -12.80 -8.12
C ARG A 119 0.61 -11.52 -8.09
N ASP A 120 0.26 -10.51 -7.28
CA ASP A 120 0.53 -9.12 -7.67
C ASP A 120 0.94 -8.14 -6.53
N GLY A 121 1.95 -8.46 -5.71
CA GLY A 121 2.69 -7.44 -4.93
C GLY A 121 1.97 -6.72 -3.78
N CYS A 122 2.73 -5.95 -3.00
CA CYS A 122 2.30 -5.25 -1.78
C CYS A 122 1.02 -4.43 -2.05
N CYS A 123 -0.08 -4.68 -1.32
CA CYS A 123 -1.41 -4.17 -1.67
C CYS A 123 -1.77 -2.82 -1.03
N PRO A 124 -1.81 -1.72 -1.79
CA PRO A 124 -2.43 -0.48 -1.33
C PRO A 124 -3.93 -0.37 -1.64
N ALA A 125 -4.57 0.66 -1.10
CA ALA A 125 -6.00 0.93 -1.28
C ALA A 125 -6.22 1.85 -2.49
N VAL A 126 -7.11 1.47 -3.42
CA VAL A 126 -7.50 2.31 -4.56
C VAL A 126 -9.00 2.24 -4.75
N ARG A 127 -9.63 3.42 -4.75
CA ARG A 127 -11.05 3.61 -5.01
C ARG A 127 -11.45 3.14 -6.40
N ARG A 128 -12.55 2.38 -6.51
CA ARG A 128 -13.33 2.24 -7.75
C ARG A 128 -14.67 2.94 -7.56
N PHE A 129 -14.97 3.95 -8.37
CA PHE A 129 -16.30 4.54 -8.44
C PHE A 129 -17.18 3.74 -9.42
N ALA A 130 -18.44 3.48 -9.05
CA ALA A 130 -19.53 3.23 -9.99
C ALA A 130 -20.44 4.49 -9.98
N PRO A 131 -20.97 4.92 -11.14
CA PRO A 131 -21.29 6.32 -11.47
C PRO A 131 -22.45 6.93 -10.67
N PRO A 132 -22.58 8.27 -10.53
CA PRO A 132 -23.75 8.89 -9.93
C PRO A 132 -24.75 9.37 -11.03
N PRO A 133 -25.96 9.75 -10.63
CA PRO A 133 -27.17 8.94 -10.53
C PRO A 133 -27.96 8.85 -11.86
N MET A 134 -28.87 7.88 -12.00
CA MET A 134 -29.97 8.05 -12.96
C MET A 134 -31.04 8.97 -12.35
N GLY A 135 -31.30 10.08 -13.04
CA GLY A 135 -32.28 11.13 -12.68
C GLY A 135 -33.72 10.62 -12.48
N ARG A 136 -34.65 11.44 -12.02
CA ARG A 136 -34.91 12.85 -12.35
C ARG A 136 -35.51 13.59 -11.16
#